data_AF-A0A1Z9XY49-F1
#
_entry.id   AF-A0A1Z9XY49-F1
#
_cell.length_a   1.000
_cell.length_b   1.000
_cell.length_c   1.000
_cell.angle_alpha   90.00
_cell.angle_beta   90.00
_cell.angle_gamma   90.00
#
_symmetry.space_group_name_H-M   'P 1'
#
loop_
_entity.id
_entity.type
_entity.pdbx_description
1 polymer ?
#
loop_
_entity_poly.entity_id
_entity_poly.type
_entity_poly.pdbx_seq_one_letter_code
_entity_poly.pdbx_strand_id
1 'polypeptide(L)'
;MAQKGKRLGKSYENFDRNAEYGVDKAIGIVKDNATAKFDESVEIAMNLGVDPRHADQMVRGVVALPHGTGRDVRVAVFARDAKAEEATAAGADIVGAEELMTEIQNGRMDFDRVIATPDMMAVVGRLGKVLGPRGLMPNPKLGTVTPDVKGAVEAAKAGQVEFRVEKAGIVHAGIGKASFSADQLAENAHAFLEAIQKAKPTGAKGTYIKRVSVSSTQGPGVKIEVANLGTPT
;
A
#
# COMPACT_ATOMS: atom_id res chain seq x y z
N MET A 1 -19.69 5.42 26.51
CA MET A 1 -19.27 5.22 25.10
C MET A 1 -19.14 6.58 24.44
N ALA A 2 -18.03 6.86 23.76
CA ALA A 2 -17.82 8.16 23.14
C ALA A 2 -18.88 8.43 22.06
N GLN A 3 -19.56 9.58 22.16
CA GLN A 3 -20.57 10.02 21.20
C GLN A 3 -19.88 10.25 19.85
N LYS A 4 -20.43 9.69 18.76
CA LYS A 4 -19.86 9.86 17.41
C LYS A 4 -19.83 11.35 17.05
N GLY A 5 -18.73 11.81 16.46
CA GLY A 5 -18.62 13.19 15.99
C GLY A 5 -19.73 13.53 14.98
N LYS A 6 -20.32 14.72 15.10
CA LYS A 6 -21.49 15.15 14.30
C LYS A 6 -21.30 14.97 12.78
N ARG A 7 -20.08 15.17 12.27
CA ARG A 7 -19.72 14.98 10.85
C ARG A 7 -19.85 13.52 10.42
N LEU A 8 -19.22 12.61 11.17
CA LEU A 8 -19.29 11.17 10.90
C LEU A 8 -20.71 10.63 11.04
N GLY A 9 -21.49 11.16 11.99
CA GLY A 9 -22.92 10.85 12.14
C GLY A 9 -23.71 11.14 10.87
N LYS A 10 -23.59 12.35 10.32
CA LYS A 10 -24.25 12.75 9.06
C LYS A 10 -23.84 11.88 7.88
N SER A 11 -22.56 11.55 7.74
CA SER A 11 -22.11 10.69 6.64
C SER A 11 -22.77 9.31 6.65
N TYR A 12 -23.11 8.77 7.83
CA TYR A 12 -23.82 7.49 7.95
C TYR A 12 -25.32 7.56 7.64
N GLU A 13 -25.91 8.75 7.57
CA GLU A 13 -27.32 8.92 7.19
C GLU A 13 -27.52 8.82 5.68
N ASN A 14 -26.46 9.05 4.90
CA ASN A 14 -26.49 9.13 3.44
C ASN A 14 -26.48 7.76 2.74
N PHE A 15 -26.21 6.66 3.44
CA PHE A 15 -26.14 5.33 2.86
C PHE A 15 -26.45 4.24 3.88
N ASP A 16 -26.93 3.08 3.41
CA ASP A 16 -27.10 1.91 4.28
C ASP A 16 -25.73 1.25 4.54
N ARG A 17 -25.36 1.17 5.82
CA ARG A 17 -24.10 0.61 6.31
C ARG A 17 -24.07 -0.92 6.26
N ASN A 18 -25.24 -1.56 6.20
CA ASN A 18 -25.36 -3.00 6.18
C ASN A 18 -25.36 -3.55 4.76
N ALA A 19 -25.85 -2.76 3.80
CA ALA A 19 -25.81 -3.08 2.38
C ALA A 19 -24.38 -3.22 1.85
N GLU A 20 -24.24 -4.03 0.82
CA GLU A 20 -23.04 -4.18 0.00
C GLU A 20 -23.27 -3.46 -1.32
N TYR A 21 -22.24 -2.75 -1.79
CA TYR A 21 -22.31 -1.97 -3.02
C TYR A 21 -21.29 -2.47 -4.03
N GLY A 22 -21.55 -2.28 -5.33
CA GLY A 22 -20.52 -2.42 -6.36
C GLY A 22 -19.38 -1.42 -6.15
N VAL A 23 -18.20 -1.73 -6.71
CA VAL A 23 -16.97 -0.93 -6.55
C VAL A 23 -17.22 0.54 -6.93
N ASP A 24 -17.84 0.80 -8.08
CA ASP A 24 -18.07 2.16 -8.59
C ASP A 24 -18.97 2.97 -7.65
N LYS A 25 -20.07 2.36 -7.20
CA LYS A 25 -21.01 3.00 -6.28
C LYS A 25 -20.40 3.23 -4.90
N ALA A 26 -19.58 2.29 -4.41
CA ALA A 26 -18.87 2.45 -3.15
C ALA A 26 -17.87 3.61 -3.21
N ILE A 27 -17.14 3.75 -4.31
CA ILE A 27 -16.20 4.86 -4.52
C ILE A 27 -16.93 6.19 -4.60
N GLY A 28 -18.06 6.26 -5.31
CA GLY A 28 -18.91 7.44 -5.35
C GLY A 28 -19.32 7.89 -3.94
N ILE A 29 -19.86 6.98 -3.13
CA ILE A 29 -20.24 7.26 -1.74
C ILE A 29 -19.04 7.73 -0.92
N VAL A 30 -17.87 7.11 -1.06
CA VAL A 30 -16.67 7.49 -0.29
C VAL A 30 -16.20 8.89 -0.68
N LYS A 31 -16.19 9.23 -1.97
CA LYS A 31 -15.83 10.56 -2.45
C LYS A 31 -16.79 11.64 -1.95
N ASP A 32 -18.10 11.40 -2.01
CA ASP A 32 -19.12 12.34 -1.54
C ASP A 32 -19.00 12.61 -0.03
N ASN A 33 -18.43 11.67 0.72
CA ASN A 33 -18.24 11.79 2.16
C ASN A 33 -16.83 12.27 2.57
N ALA A 34 -15.90 12.44 1.61
CA ALA A 34 -14.56 12.99 1.84
C ALA A 34 -14.61 14.52 2.02
N THR A 35 -15.11 14.94 3.17
CA THR A 35 -15.46 16.33 3.51
C THR A 35 -14.39 17.04 4.37
N ALA A 36 -13.22 16.43 4.56
CA ALA A 36 -12.13 17.09 5.27
C ALA A 36 -11.59 18.31 4.50
N LYS A 37 -10.89 19.18 5.21
CA LYS A 37 -10.28 20.40 4.65
C LYS A 37 -9.02 20.13 3.80
N PHE A 38 -8.55 18.90 3.77
CA PHE A 38 -7.37 18.46 3.05
C PHE A 38 -7.74 17.29 2.13
N ASP A 39 -6.89 17.01 1.13
CA ASP A 39 -7.11 15.92 0.19
C ASP A 39 -6.92 14.55 0.87
N GLU A 40 -8.05 13.94 1.24
CA GLU A 40 -8.12 12.66 1.93
C GLU A 40 -7.54 11.54 1.07
N SER A 41 -6.89 10.56 1.70
CA SER A 41 -6.52 9.34 1.01
C SER A 41 -7.70 8.37 1.02
N VAL A 42 -7.93 7.72 -0.11
CA VAL A 42 -8.91 6.64 -0.25
C VAL A 42 -8.18 5.31 -0.06
N GLU A 43 -8.67 4.51 0.87
CA GLU A 43 -8.05 3.28 1.32
C GLU A 43 -9.01 2.10 1.15
N ILE A 44 -8.45 0.95 0.81
CA ILE A 44 -9.15 -0.33 0.74
C ILE A 44 -8.66 -1.24 1.86
N ALA A 45 -9.61 -1.87 2.55
CA ALA A 45 -9.36 -2.87 3.57
C ALA A 45 -10.02 -4.19 3.15
N MET A 46 -9.23 -5.26 3.11
CA MET A 46 -9.67 -6.59 2.70
C MET A 46 -9.43 -7.59 3.83
N ASN A 47 -10.49 -8.21 4.32
CA ASN A 47 -10.40 -9.30 5.27
C ASN A 47 -10.22 -10.62 4.51
N LEU A 48 -9.08 -11.28 4.71
CA LEU A 48 -8.71 -12.51 4.05
C LEU A 48 -8.95 -13.73 4.93
N GLY A 49 -9.24 -14.87 4.30
CA GLY A 49 -9.40 -16.18 4.91
C GLY A 49 -8.09 -16.91 5.18
N VAL A 50 -7.05 -16.20 5.58
CA VAL A 50 -5.72 -16.77 5.86
C VAL A 50 -5.35 -16.62 7.33
N ASP A 51 -4.49 -17.51 7.83
CA ASP A 51 -3.84 -17.36 9.13
C ASP A 51 -2.37 -16.93 8.94
N PRO A 52 -2.04 -15.63 9.13
CA PRO A 52 -0.69 -15.07 9.00
C PRO A 52 0.35 -15.67 9.95
N ARG A 53 -0.06 -16.45 10.96
CA ARG A 53 0.87 -17.16 11.85
C ARG A 53 1.57 -18.30 11.13
N HIS A 54 0.94 -18.83 10.08
CA HIS A 54 1.48 -19.90 9.25
C HIS A 54 2.19 -19.31 8.03
N ALA A 55 3.47 -19.65 7.84
CA ALA A 55 4.31 -19.06 6.80
C ALA A 55 3.82 -19.36 5.37
N ASP A 56 3.14 -20.48 5.17
CA ASP A 56 2.51 -20.91 3.91
C ASP A 56 1.20 -20.17 3.60
N GLN A 57 0.65 -19.44 4.56
CA GLN A 57 -0.57 -18.62 4.41
C GLN A 57 -0.29 -17.10 4.45
N MET A 58 0.99 -16.72 4.50
CA MET A 58 1.40 -15.32 4.46
C MET A 58 1.19 -14.72 3.07
N VAL A 59 0.28 -13.74 2.99
CA VAL A 59 0.05 -12.94 1.78
C VAL A 59 0.94 -11.70 1.84
N ARG A 60 1.84 -11.58 0.87
CA ARG A 60 2.69 -10.41 0.69
C ARG A 60 2.98 -10.23 -0.79
N GLY A 61 2.91 -9.00 -1.26
CA GLY A 61 3.19 -8.69 -2.65
C GLY A 61 3.31 -7.19 -2.90
N VAL A 62 3.45 -6.86 -4.17
CA VAL A 62 3.48 -5.50 -4.68
C VAL A 62 2.51 -5.40 -5.84
N VAL A 63 1.90 -4.23 -6.01
CA VAL A 63 1.05 -3.93 -7.16
C VAL A 63 1.36 -2.52 -7.63
N ALA A 64 1.56 -2.36 -8.93
CA ALA A 64 1.63 -1.06 -9.55
C ALA A 64 0.20 -0.59 -9.83
N LEU A 65 -0.19 0.52 -9.21
CA LEU A 65 -1.50 1.13 -9.48
C LEU A 65 -1.44 1.88 -10.81
N PRO A 66 -2.38 1.64 -11.76
CA PRO A 66 -2.38 2.31 -13.07
C PRO A 66 -2.32 3.83 -13.01
N HIS A 67 -2.99 4.43 -12.02
CA HIS A 67 -3.03 5.89 -11.83
C HIS A 67 -2.14 6.39 -10.69
N GLY A 68 -1.32 5.51 -10.12
CA GLY A 68 -0.52 5.79 -8.93
C GLY A 68 -1.34 6.03 -7.67
N THR A 69 -0.68 6.49 -6.60
CA THR A 69 -1.31 6.73 -5.29
C THR A 69 -1.64 8.21 -5.02
N GLY A 70 -1.17 9.13 -5.88
CA GLY A 70 -1.29 10.58 -5.67
C GLY A 70 -0.47 11.11 -4.50
N ARG A 71 0.47 10.31 -3.98
CA ARG A 71 1.40 10.71 -2.93
C ARG A 71 2.81 10.77 -3.50
N ASP A 72 3.52 11.86 -3.18
CA ASP A 72 4.96 11.94 -3.45
C ASP A 72 5.71 11.02 -2.47
N VAL A 73 6.35 9.99 -2.99
CA VAL A 73 7.05 8.96 -2.22
C VAL A 73 8.53 9.28 -2.23
N ARG A 74 9.08 9.57 -1.05
CA ARG A 74 10.52 9.79 -0.89
C ARG A 74 11.27 8.46 -0.86
N VAL A 75 12.18 8.26 -1.81
CA VAL A 75 12.92 7.01 -2.00
C VAL A 75 14.38 7.18 -1.56
N ALA A 76 14.80 6.36 -0.60
CA ALA A 76 16.18 6.20 -0.20
C ALA A 76 16.77 4.95 -0.87
N VAL A 77 17.95 5.09 -1.47
CA VAL A 77 18.65 4.01 -2.17
C VAL A 77 19.99 3.73 -1.53
N PHE A 78 20.21 2.46 -1.17
CA PHE A 78 21.49 1.94 -0.74
C PHE A 78 22.23 1.32 -1.93
N ALA A 79 23.19 2.04 -2.48
CA ALA A 79 23.99 1.62 -3.63
C ALA A 79 25.40 2.24 -3.56
N ARG A 80 26.35 1.68 -4.32
CA ARG A 80 27.72 2.19 -4.48
C ARG A 80 28.03 2.49 -5.95
N ASP A 81 29.02 3.35 -6.16
CA ASP A 81 29.64 3.63 -7.46
C ASP A 81 28.60 3.93 -8.56
N ALA A 82 28.70 3.27 -9.72
CA ALA A 82 27.81 3.48 -10.86
C ALA A 82 26.31 3.32 -10.52
N LYS A 83 25.96 2.45 -9.56
CA LYS A 83 24.57 2.24 -9.14
C LYS A 83 24.02 3.40 -8.32
N ALA A 84 24.88 4.14 -7.63
CA ALA A 84 24.49 5.36 -6.94
C ALA A 84 24.20 6.51 -7.92
N GLU A 85 24.99 6.61 -8.99
CA GLU A 85 24.76 7.58 -10.07
C GLU A 85 23.46 7.27 -10.83
N GLU A 86 23.22 6.00 -11.16
CA GLU A 86 21.96 5.54 -11.77
C GLU A 86 20.74 5.88 -10.90
N ALA A 87 20.83 5.68 -9.58
CA ALA A 87 19.75 5.98 -8.64
C ALA A 87 19.43 7.48 -8.60
N THR A 88 20.46 8.31 -8.53
CA THR A 88 20.33 9.78 -8.53
C THR A 88 19.69 10.24 -9.84
N ALA A 89 20.14 9.70 -10.98
CA ALA A 89 19.59 10.02 -12.29
C ALA A 89 18.12 9.56 -12.46
N ALA A 90 17.74 8.45 -11.81
CA ALA A 90 16.35 7.97 -11.77
C ALA A 90 15.44 8.80 -10.84
N GLY A 91 16.00 9.79 -10.14
CA GLY A 91 15.25 10.69 -9.26
C GLY A 91 15.11 10.18 -7.82
N ALA A 92 16.01 9.32 -7.33
CA ALA A 92 16.06 8.99 -5.90
C ALA A 92 16.35 10.24 -5.05
N ASP A 93 15.66 10.37 -3.92
CA ASP A 93 15.76 11.57 -3.06
C ASP A 93 17.00 11.51 -2.16
N ILE A 94 17.38 10.30 -1.74
CA ILE A 94 18.55 10.06 -0.90
C ILE A 94 19.29 8.85 -1.45
N VAL A 95 20.58 8.99 -1.74
CA VAL A 95 21.44 7.90 -2.21
C VAL A 95 22.68 7.85 -1.34
N GLY A 96 23.07 6.66 -0.90
CA GLY A 96 24.30 6.51 -0.14
C GLY A 96 24.60 5.08 0.28
N ALA A 97 25.69 4.92 1.02
CA ALA A 97 26.17 3.62 1.49
C ALA A 97 26.28 3.58 3.03
N GLU A 98 27.50 3.51 3.56
CA GLU A 98 27.76 3.40 5.00
C GLU A 98 27.49 4.70 5.76
N GLU A 99 27.68 5.86 5.12
CA GLU A 99 27.36 7.17 5.69
C GLU A 99 25.85 7.31 5.92
N LEU A 100 25.04 6.95 4.92
CA LEU A 100 23.57 6.96 5.02
C LEU A 100 23.08 6.01 6.11
N MET A 101 23.72 4.85 6.28
CA MET A 101 23.42 3.95 7.39
C MET A 101 23.61 4.65 8.74
N THR A 102 24.72 5.36 8.92
CA THR A 102 25.04 6.06 10.16
C THR A 102 24.04 7.19 10.43
N GLU A 103 23.67 7.96 9.41
CA GLU A 103 22.63 8.99 9.54
C GLU A 103 21.27 8.42 9.95
N ILE A 104 20.87 7.28 9.37
CA ILE A 104 19.62 6.61 9.72
C ILE A 104 19.65 6.08 11.15
N GLN A 105 20.80 5.56 11.61
CA GLN A 105 20.98 5.19 13.02
C GLN A 105 20.87 6.39 13.95
N ASN A 106 21.38 7.55 13.52
CA ASN A 106 21.30 8.81 14.25
C ASN A 106 19.91 9.47 14.20
N GLY A 107 18.96 8.89 13.47
CA GLY A 107 17.55 9.29 13.48
C GLY A 107 17.05 10.00 12.22
N ARG A 108 17.87 10.13 11.17
CA ARG A 108 17.42 10.66 9.87
C ARG A 108 16.46 9.66 9.21
N MET A 109 15.19 10.04 9.08
CA MET A 109 14.11 9.14 8.62
C MET A 109 13.19 9.81 7.59
N ASP A 110 13.76 10.64 6.74
CA ASP A 110 13.04 11.45 5.75
C ASP A 110 12.74 10.70 4.44
N PHE A 111 12.35 9.44 4.54
CA PHE A 111 12.03 8.59 3.40
C PHE A 111 10.88 7.63 3.72
N ASP A 112 10.12 7.30 2.68
CA ASP A 112 8.97 6.40 2.74
C ASP A 112 9.28 5.03 2.12
N ARG A 113 10.35 4.96 1.32
CA ARG A 113 10.77 3.76 0.61
C ARG A 113 12.27 3.55 0.70
N VAL A 114 12.69 2.31 0.89
CA VAL A 114 14.11 1.93 0.85
C VAL A 114 14.31 0.88 -0.23
N ILE A 115 15.27 1.13 -1.12
CA ILE A 115 15.73 0.21 -2.16
C ILE A 115 17.21 -0.06 -1.89
N ALA A 116 17.66 -1.29 -2.10
CA ALA A 116 19.05 -1.66 -1.89
C ALA A 116 19.57 -2.55 -3.02
N THR A 117 20.84 -2.40 -3.36
CA THR A 117 21.54 -3.38 -4.18
C THR A 117 21.92 -4.61 -3.33
N PRO A 118 22.04 -5.82 -3.92
CA PRO A 118 22.30 -7.05 -3.16
C PRO A 118 23.58 -7.02 -2.31
N ASP A 119 24.63 -6.34 -2.78
CA ASP A 119 25.90 -6.10 -2.09
C ASP A 119 25.76 -5.21 -0.84
N MET A 120 24.75 -4.34 -0.81
CA MET A 120 24.50 -3.41 0.29
C MET A 120 23.63 -3.98 1.40
N MET A 121 23.13 -5.21 1.25
CA MET A 121 22.26 -5.86 2.24
C MET A 121 22.97 -6.12 3.58
N ALA A 122 24.30 -6.29 3.59
CA ALA A 122 25.07 -6.42 4.84
C ALA A 122 25.03 -5.15 5.69
N VAL A 123 25.03 -3.99 5.04
CA VAL A 123 24.93 -2.67 5.69
C VAL A 123 23.50 -2.42 6.17
N VAL A 124 22.51 -2.64 5.29
CA VAL A 124 21.08 -2.46 5.60
C VAL A 124 20.60 -3.44 6.69
N GLY A 125 21.16 -4.65 6.75
CA GLY A 125 20.85 -5.63 7.78
C GLY A 125 21.11 -5.13 9.20
N ARG A 126 22.13 -4.27 9.39
CA ARG A 126 22.43 -3.63 10.69
C ARG A 126 21.35 -2.62 11.10
N LEU A 127 20.58 -2.09 10.16
CA LEU A 127 19.44 -1.19 10.39
C LEU A 127 18.14 -1.94 10.70
N GLY A 128 18.15 -3.28 10.76
CA GLY A 128 16.94 -4.08 10.96
C GLY A 128 16.13 -3.70 12.22
N LYS A 129 16.79 -3.23 13.29
CA LYS A 129 16.09 -2.74 14.50
C LYS A 129 15.30 -1.46 14.28
N VAL A 130 15.71 -0.61 13.34
CA VAL A 130 15.08 0.68 13.03
C VAL A 130 14.09 0.54 11.88
N LEU A 131 14.50 -0.08 10.77
CA LEU A 131 13.68 -0.23 9.56
C LEU A 131 12.65 -1.36 9.68
N GLY A 132 12.95 -2.41 10.45
CA GLY A 132 12.09 -3.60 10.59
C GLY A 132 10.71 -3.30 11.18
N PRO A 133 10.61 -2.67 12.37
CA PRO A 133 9.32 -2.34 12.98
C PRO A 133 8.46 -1.40 12.14
N ARG A 134 9.09 -0.59 11.28
CA ARG A 134 8.42 0.36 10.37
C ARG A 134 8.06 -0.24 9.02
N GLY A 135 8.43 -1.49 8.75
CA GLY A 135 8.16 -2.14 7.46
C GLY A 135 8.98 -1.59 6.29
N LEU A 136 9.98 -0.75 6.55
CA LEU A 136 10.82 -0.12 5.52
C LEU A 136 12.02 -0.98 5.10
N MET A 137 12.12 -2.20 5.62
CA MET A 137 13.24 -3.09 5.33
C MET A 137 13.13 -3.65 3.90
N PRO A 138 14.14 -3.44 3.03
CA PRO A 138 14.18 -4.01 1.69
C PRO A 138 14.05 -5.53 1.71
N ASN A 139 13.36 -6.09 0.71
CA ASN A 139 13.14 -7.52 0.58
C ASN A 139 13.25 -7.96 -0.89
N PRO A 140 14.04 -8.99 -1.20
CA PRO A 140 14.12 -9.54 -2.56
C PRO A 140 12.77 -9.95 -3.15
N LYS A 141 11.84 -10.46 -2.32
CA LYS A 141 10.50 -10.88 -2.75
C LYS A 141 9.63 -9.71 -3.24
N LEU A 142 9.97 -8.49 -2.85
CA LEU A 142 9.25 -7.27 -3.24
C LEU A 142 9.92 -6.54 -4.40
N GLY A 143 11.06 -7.07 -4.90
CA GLY A 143 11.86 -6.39 -5.91
C GLY A 143 12.62 -5.15 -5.39
N THR A 144 12.58 -4.87 -4.09
CA THR A 144 13.34 -3.75 -3.49
C THR A 144 14.81 -4.07 -3.24
N VAL A 145 15.18 -5.34 -3.41
CA VAL A 145 16.58 -5.76 -3.48
C VAL A 145 16.83 -6.24 -4.90
N THR A 146 17.45 -5.38 -5.71
CA THR A 146 17.64 -5.64 -7.14
C THR A 146 18.90 -4.96 -7.66
N PRO A 147 19.60 -5.54 -8.65
CA PRO A 147 20.65 -4.85 -9.40
C PRO A 147 20.11 -3.77 -10.34
N ASP A 148 18.82 -3.82 -10.71
CA ASP A 148 18.14 -2.79 -11.51
C ASP A 148 17.56 -1.70 -10.59
N VAL A 149 18.43 -0.78 -10.18
CA VAL A 149 18.08 0.30 -9.25
C VAL A 149 17.19 1.33 -9.93
N LYS A 150 17.46 1.65 -11.21
CA LYS A 150 16.67 2.61 -11.98
C LYS A 150 15.21 2.18 -12.06
N GLY A 151 14.94 0.95 -12.52
CA GLY A 151 13.58 0.44 -12.63
C GLY A 151 12.85 0.39 -11.29
N ALA A 152 13.55 0.05 -10.21
CA ALA A 152 12.96 0.02 -8.87
C ALA A 152 12.61 1.42 -8.33
N VAL A 153 13.43 2.44 -8.59
CA VAL A 153 13.15 3.83 -8.21
C VAL A 153 11.97 4.37 -9.01
N GLU A 154 11.96 4.15 -10.33
CA GLU A 154 10.86 4.56 -11.20
C GLU A 154 9.55 3.89 -10.79
N ALA A 155 9.56 2.58 -10.51
CA ALA A 155 8.37 1.86 -10.04
C ALA A 155 7.88 2.36 -8.67
N ALA A 156 8.79 2.64 -7.74
CA ALA A 156 8.44 3.20 -6.44
C ALA A 156 7.78 4.57 -6.57
N LYS A 157 8.32 5.45 -7.44
CA LYS A 157 7.76 6.78 -7.69
C LYS A 157 6.48 6.75 -8.54
N ALA A 158 6.29 5.73 -9.37
CA ALA A 158 5.07 5.50 -10.14
C ALA A 158 3.86 5.04 -9.29
N GLY A 159 4.03 4.91 -7.97
CA GLY A 159 2.93 4.56 -7.06
C GLY A 159 2.74 3.07 -6.86
N GLN A 160 3.83 2.29 -6.88
CA GLN A 160 3.81 0.90 -6.45
C GLN A 160 3.41 0.80 -4.98
N VAL A 161 2.37 0.01 -4.71
CA VAL A 161 1.87 -0.26 -3.36
C VAL A 161 2.32 -1.64 -2.92
N GLU A 162 2.99 -1.70 -1.78
CA GLU A 162 3.25 -2.96 -1.11
C GLU A 162 2.10 -3.32 -0.19
N PHE A 163 1.71 -4.58 -0.21
CA PHE A 163 0.72 -5.10 0.71
C PHE A 163 1.28 -6.29 1.48
N ARG A 164 0.91 -6.36 2.76
CA ARG A 164 1.21 -7.46 3.65
C ARG A 164 0.02 -7.71 4.55
N VAL A 165 -0.34 -8.97 4.70
CA VAL A 165 -1.40 -9.34 5.65
C VAL A 165 -0.94 -9.09 7.10
N GLU A 166 -1.78 -8.41 7.88
CA GLU A 166 -1.55 -8.20 9.30
C GLU A 166 -2.01 -9.42 10.12
N LYS A 167 -1.73 -9.43 11.43
CA LYS A 167 -2.03 -10.55 12.34
C LYS A 167 -3.51 -10.96 12.37
N ALA A 168 -4.43 -10.06 12.05
CA ALA A 168 -5.87 -10.32 12.00
C ALA A 168 -6.35 -10.88 10.65
N GLY A 169 -5.46 -11.10 9.68
CA GLY A 169 -5.84 -11.55 8.34
C GLY A 169 -6.32 -10.42 7.44
N ILE A 170 -6.09 -9.15 7.80
CA ILE A 170 -6.53 -7.98 7.03
C ILE A 170 -5.37 -7.47 6.17
N VAL A 171 -5.68 -6.99 4.98
CA VAL A 171 -4.76 -6.24 4.13
C VAL A 171 -5.30 -4.83 3.96
N HIS A 172 -4.43 -3.85 4.12
CA HIS A 172 -4.71 -2.44 3.91
C HIS A 172 -3.86 -1.89 2.78
N ALA A 173 -4.45 -1.05 1.93
CA ALA A 173 -3.73 -0.33 0.89
C ALA A 173 -4.41 1.01 0.59
N GLY A 174 -3.61 2.02 0.27
CA GLY A 174 -4.09 3.27 -0.30
C GLY A 174 -4.23 3.12 -1.81
N ILE A 175 -5.44 3.35 -2.34
CA ILE A 175 -5.74 3.23 -3.78
C ILE A 175 -5.73 4.57 -4.51
N GLY A 176 -5.57 5.69 -3.79
CA GLY A 176 -5.44 7.01 -4.38
C GLY A 176 -5.86 8.13 -3.43
N LYS A 177 -6.05 9.31 -4.01
CA LYS A 177 -6.55 10.50 -3.32
C LYS A 177 -8.02 10.77 -3.65
N ALA A 178 -8.73 11.47 -2.78
CA ALA A 178 -10.11 11.88 -3.02
C ALA A 178 -10.22 12.82 -4.24
N SER A 179 -9.14 13.53 -4.56
CA SER A 179 -9.00 14.36 -5.77
C SER A 179 -8.98 13.58 -7.09
N PHE A 180 -8.69 12.27 -7.08
CA PHE A 180 -8.71 11.45 -8.30
C PHE A 180 -10.14 11.30 -8.80
N SER A 181 -10.34 11.09 -10.10
CA SER A 181 -11.67 10.78 -10.65
C SER A 181 -12.21 9.44 -10.09
N ALA A 182 -13.53 9.25 -10.14
CA ALA A 182 -14.13 8.00 -9.65
C ALA A 182 -13.62 6.78 -10.43
N ASP A 183 -13.48 6.93 -11.76
CA ASP A 183 -12.99 5.88 -12.66
C ASP A 183 -11.53 5.50 -12.34
N GLN A 184 -10.66 6.49 -12.10
CA GLN A 184 -9.27 6.22 -11.71
C GLN A 184 -9.17 5.43 -10.39
N LEU A 185 -10.00 5.78 -9.40
CA LEU A 185 -10.05 5.05 -8.14
C LEU A 185 -10.62 3.64 -8.32
N ALA A 186 -11.59 3.46 -9.22
CA ALA A 186 -12.18 2.16 -9.52
C ALA A 186 -11.15 1.25 -10.20
N GLU A 187 -10.45 1.74 -11.21
CA GLU A 187 -9.38 1.01 -11.89
C GLU A 187 -8.25 0.63 -10.92
N ASN A 188 -7.83 1.56 -10.05
CA ASN A 188 -6.84 1.26 -9.01
C ASN A 188 -7.34 0.20 -8.01
N ALA A 189 -8.62 0.26 -7.60
CA ALA A 189 -9.22 -0.74 -6.74
C ALA A 189 -9.26 -2.12 -7.42
N HIS A 190 -9.65 -2.19 -8.69
CA HIS A 190 -9.66 -3.42 -9.48
C HIS A 190 -8.26 -4.02 -9.64
N ALA A 191 -7.25 -3.19 -9.95
CA ALA A 191 -5.87 -3.65 -10.03
C ALA A 191 -5.37 -4.22 -8.69
N PHE A 192 -5.73 -3.58 -7.58
CA PHE A 192 -5.40 -4.09 -6.24
C PHE A 192 -6.09 -5.42 -5.93
N LEU A 193 -7.38 -5.54 -6.25
CA LEU A 193 -8.16 -6.77 -6.06
C LEU A 193 -7.60 -7.93 -6.87
N GLU A 194 -7.24 -7.69 -8.13
CA GLU A 194 -6.64 -8.70 -9.01
C GLU A 194 -5.27 -9.16 -8.47
N ALA A 195 -4.44 -8.22 -7.99
CA ALA A 195 -3.15 -8.54 -7.39
C ALA A 195 -3.30 -9.40 -6.13
N ILE A 196 -4.31 -9.12 -5.29
CA ILE A 196 -4.60 -9.94 -4.10
C ILE A 196 -5.07 -11.33 -4.51
N GLN A 197 -5.95 -11.45 -5.51
CA GLN A 197 -6.39 -12.75 -6.01
C GLN A 197 -5.22 -13.60 -6.55
N LYS A 198 -4.29 -12.98 -7.28
CA LYS A 198 -3.05 -13.62 -7.76
C LYS A 198 -2.11 -14.01 -6.62
N ALA A 199 -2.09 -13.24 -5.53
CA ALA A 199 -1.30 -13.51 -4.33
C ALA A 199 -1.94 -14.54 -3.39
N LYS A 200 -2.96 -15.28 -3.83
CA LYS A 200 -3.60 -16.35 -3.05
C LYS A 200 -2.59 -17.46 -2.72
N PRO A 201 -2.34 -17.75 -1.43
CA PRO A 201 -1.44 -18.82 -1.04
C PRO A 201 -2.11 -20.18 -1.24
N THR A 202 -1.31 -21.20 -1.56
CA THR A 202 -1.78 -22.58 -1.75
C THR A 202 -2.36 -23.19 -0.47
N GLY A 203 -1.89 -22.74 0.70
CA GLY A 203 -2.40 -23.16 2.00
C GLY A 203 -3.75 -22.54 2.42
N ALA A 204 -4.27 -21.56 1.67
CA ALA A 204 -5.56 -20.93 1.99
C ALA A 204 -6.73 -21.91 1.75
N LYS A 205 -7.46 -22.22 2.82
CA LYS A 205 -8.66 -23.09 2.76
C LYS A 205 -9.94 -22.27 2.85
N GLY A 206 -10.97 -22.65 2.10
CA GLY A 206 -12.27 -21.97 2.10
C GLY A 206 -12.25 -20.62 1.36
N THR A 207 -13.11 -19.69 1.79
CA THR A 207 -13.26 -18.39 1.15
C THR A 207 -12.05 -17.49 1.40
N TYR A 208 -11.31 -17.18 0.33
CA TYR A 208 -10.08 -16.40 0.41
C TYR A 208 -10.32 -14.92 0.74
N ILE A 209 -11.31 -14.28 0.13
CA ILE A 209 -11.71 -12.89 0.43
C ILE A 209 -13.03 -12.95 1.18
N LYS A 210 -13.04 -12.59 2.47
CA LYS A 210 -14.24 -12.63 3.32
C LYS A 210 -15.06 -11.35 3.23
N ARG A 211 -14.38 -10.20 3.17
CA ARG A 211 -15.02 -8.89 3.14
C ARG A 211 -14.08 -7.87 2.52
N VAL A 212 -14.62 -6.98 1.71
CA VAL A 212 -13.92 -5.80 1.20
C VAL A 212 -14.64 -4.55 1.69
N SER A 213 -13.90 -3.53 2.09
CA SER A 213 -14.46 -2.24 2.46
C SER A 213 -13.53 -1.12 2.00
N VAL A 214 -14.10 -0.02 1.52
CA VAL A 214 -13.37 1.17 1.12
C VAL A 214 -13.80 2.33 2.01
N SER A 215 -12.84 3.18 2.36
CA SER A 215 -13.06 4.36 3.19
C SER A 215 -12.09 5.46 2.80
N SER A 216 -12.49 6.72 3.01
CA SER A 216 -11.52 7.82 3.06
C SER A 216 -10.92 7.93 4.46
N THR A 217 -9.76 8.58 4.60
CA THR A 217 -9.05 8.74 5.88
C THR A 217 -9.95 9.24 7.03
N GLN A 218 -10.93 10.10 6.73
CA GLN A 218 -11.82 10.69 7.72
C GLN A 218 -13.31 10.37 7.44
N GLY A 219 -13.58 9.44 6.54
CA GLY A 219 -14.91 9.07 6.09
C GLY A 219 -15.43 7.77 6.70
N PRO A 220 -16.69 7.42 6.43
CA PRO A 220 -17.23 6.13 6.80
C PRO A 220 -16.68 5.01 5.90
N GLY A 221 -16.63 3.78 6.42
CA GLY A 221 -16.34 2.60 5.62
C GLY A 221 -17.58 2.08 4.90
N VAL A 222 -17.47 1.92 3.58
CA VAL A 222 -18.50 1.36 2.70
C VAL A 222 -18.11 -0.07 2.35
N LYS A 223 -19.04 -1.00 2.49
CA LYS A 223 -18.81 -2.41 2.14
C LYS A 223 -18.95 -2.61 0.64
N ILE A 224 -18.01 -3.36 0.08
CA ILE A 224 -18.05 -3.77 -1.33
C ILE A 224 -18.53 -5.22 -1.41
N GLU A 225 -19.40 -5.48 -2.36
CA GLU A 225 -19.87 -6.83 -2.67
C GLU A 225 -18.72 -7.70 -3.17
N VAL A 226 -18.50 -8.84 -2.50
CA VAL A 226 -17.37 -9.74 -2.79
C VAL A 226 -17.66 -10.65 -4.00
N ALA A 227 -18.94 -10.91 -4.28
CA ALA A 227 -19.37 -11.84 -5.33
C ALA A 227 -19.03 -11.35 -6.76
N ASN A 228 -18.92 -10.04 -6.97
CA ASN A 228 -18.67 -9.40 -8.27
C ASN A 228 -17.21 -8.96 -8.49
N LEU A 229 -16.26 -9.48 -7.70
CA LEU A 229 -14.83 -9.13 -7.82
C LEU A 229 -14.09 -9.90 -8.92
N GLY A 230 -14.81 -10.72 -9.70
CA GLY A 230 -14.28 -11.48 -10.83
C GLY A 230 -14.68 -10.84 -12.15
N THR A 231 -13.67 -10.35 -12.87
CA THR A 231 -13.67 -9.88 -14.28
C THR A 231 -14.53 -8.66 -14.62
N PRO A 232 -13.94 -7.57 -15.17
CA PRO A 232 -14.72 -6.65 -15.98
C PRO A 232 -15.24 -7.43 -17.19
N THR A 233 -16.53 -7.29 -17.48
CA THR A 233 -17.15 -7.80 -18.71
C THR A 233 -16.77 -6.92 -19.89
#